data_AF-A0A914AML2-F1
#
_entry.id   AF-A0A914AML2-F1
#
_cell.length_a   1.000
_cell.length_b   1.000
_cell.length_c   1.000
_cell.angle_alpha   90.00
_cell.angle_beta   90.00
_cell.angle_gamma   90.00
#
_symmetry.space_group_name_H-M   'P 1'
#
loop_
_entity.id
_entity.type
_entity.pdbx_description
1 polymer ?
#
loop_
_entity_poly.entity_id
_entity_poly.type
_entity_poly.pdbx_seq_one_letter_code
_entity_poly.pdbx_strand_id
1 'polypeptide(L)'
;MPVFKVWSSDRLSRKCIPATCYEELLNKAQQKFAFASSDLLAVVLEEDGTEIDDTESLMEFSKSILMILQPGQTWHRKTSTPPAELPSEEGKSHAPDEYSEIKLIDVDVGPSTSTKTFPAPTTACGISSRVTSATSLPSFSTTIQQHLKAGTEFQIWKEMIAEAAHYYTANFPNISSSSEYHDIGKKMHQEFPAIAREGEHAWSFFTKCLSQRIRHMRWASKKKTVPPKPAEVQGEKRGREDTNDQPRKSVRGAQLHISGHKSCTDAEYEEHLKELASQWDKGETRNVKHIKLLLSETFRRNEQWIRTLPDSQVHPILEKIPCYEDGAMVMHDFQLLLGETKFQAIQDNIIVFMDAVEKIMESKTEEAEPERMIPIISYVEKATAFEKGKGRKTRSIITMKEDIPDGDIKKELHTPRNEPPKLVIFTSNNKLQASFVVADGVSIMSEKGSTATAAILLLIGVYYLFDLEYPKTYSQLLGTLQNHVVKGVPYDGQKSAKFRMFQTALQRKLKAVAEN
;
A
#
# COMPACT_ATOMS: atom_id res chain seq x y z
N MET A 1 -10.59 -13.74 25.45
CA MET A 1 -9.18 -13.81 25.89
C MET A 1 -8.28 -14.02 24.68
N PRO A 2 -7.36 -13.09 24.37
CA PRO A 2 -6.42 -13.24 23.26
C PRO A 2 -5.49 -14.45 23.46
N VAL A 3 -5.04 -15.03 22.34
CA VAL A 3 -4.09 -16.15 22.33
C VAL A 3 -2.89 -15.74 21.50
N PHE A 4 -1.72 -15.75 22.12
CA PHE A 4 -0.45 -15.32 21.52
C PHE A 4 0.36 -16.55 21.06
N LYS A 5 0.98 -16.45 19.88
CA LYS A 5 1.96 -17.44 19.40
C LYS A 5 3.33 -17.00 19.89
N VAL A 6 3.95 -17.78 20.77
CA VAL A 6 5.21 -17.44 21.42
C VAL A 6 6.24 -18.53 21.11
N TRP A 7 7.42 -18.14 20.65
CA TRP A 7 8.52 -19.03 20.27
C TRP A 7 9.72 -18.83 21.21
N SER A 8 10.55 -19.86 21.37
CA SER A 8 11.86 -19.74 22.01
C SER A 8 12.86 -18.97 21.13
N SER A 9 13.97 -18.54 21.71
CA SER A 9 15.05 -17.81 21.02
C SER A 9 15.61 -18.55 19.78
N ASP A 10 15.68 -19.88 19.84
CA ASP A 10 16.10 -20.77 18.74
C ASP A 10 15.00 -21.10 17.72
N ARG A 11 13.75 -20.67 17.98
CA ARG A 11 12.55 -20.94 17.17
C ARG A 11 12.16 -22.43 17.06
N LEU A 12 12.76 -23.29 17.88
CA LEU A 12 12.48 -24.72 17.92
C LEU A 12 11.22 -25.00 18.73
N SER A 13 11.09 -24.38 19.90
CA SER A 13 9.90 -24.50 20.75
C SER A 13 8.87 -23.43 20.42
N ARG A 14 7.62 -23.85 20.22
CA ARG A 14 6.49 -22.98 19.83
C ARG A 14 5.29 -23.28 20.71
N LYS A 15 4.76 -22.27 21.39
CA LYS A 15 3.63 -22.41 22.32
C LYS A 15 2.55 -21.38 21.99
N CYS A 16 1.29 -21.75 22.20
CA CYS A 16 0.17 -20.82 22.22
C CYS A 16 -0.16 -20.48 23.67
N ILE A 17 -0.14 -19.19 24.02
CA ILE A 17 -0.33 -18.71 25.39
C ILE A 17 -1.55 -17.78 25.43
N PRO A 18 -2.64 -18.17 26.11
CA PRO A 18 -3.73 -17.26 26.37
C PRO A 18 -3.34 -16.29 27.50
N ALA A 19 -3.45 -15.00 27.26
CA ALA A 19 -3.17 -13.96 28.25
C ALA A 19 -4.03 -12.72 27.96
N THR A 20 -4.28 -11.92 28.98
CA THR A 20 -5.01 -10.64 28.89
C THR A 20 -4.11 -9.43 29.17
N CYS A 21 -2.99 -9.64 29.84
CA CYS A 21 -1.96 -8.64 30.09
C CYS A 21 -0.54 -9.19 29.91
N TYR A 22 0.45 -8.31 29.95
CA TYR A 22 1.86 -8.62 29.74
C TYR A 22 2.44 -9.55 30.82
N GLU A 23 2.15 -9.28 32.09
CA GLU A 23 2.61 -10.08 33.23
C GLU A 23 2.05 -11.50 33.19
N GLU A 24 0.78 -11.65 32.78
CA GLU A 24 0.14 -12.96 32.62
C GLU A 24 0.80 -13.77 31.49
N LEU A 25 1.19 -13.11 30.39
CA LEU A 25 1.93 -13.75 29.30
C LEU A 25 3.28 -14.28 29.79
N LEU A 26 4.05 -13.45 30.51
CA LEU A 26 5.36 -13.82 31.03
C LEU A 26 5.29 -15.00 32.00
N ASN A 27 4.38 -14.94 32.98
CA ASN A 27 4.20 -16.01 33.96
C ASN A 27 3.84 -17.36 33.30
N LYS A 28 2.89 -17.33 32.35
CA LYS A 28 2.49 -18.55 31.63
C LYS A 28 3.56 -19.04 30.67
N ALA A 29 4.37 -18.14 30.11
CA ALA A 29 5.49 -18.53 29.27
C ALA A 29 6.60 -19.19 30.06
N GLN A 30 6.96 -18.62 31.22
CA GLN A 30 7.94 -19.20 32.13
C GLN A 30 7.59 -20.65 32.48
N GLN A 31 6.31 -20.91 32.80
CA GLN A 31 5.81 -22.27 33.05
C GLN A 31 5.85 -23.17 31.80
N LYS A 32 5.39 -22.66 30.64
CA LYS A 32 5.26 -23.47 29.40
C LYS A 32 6.58 -23.80 28.71
N PHE A 33 7.59 -22.96 28.89
CA PHE A 33 8.94 -23.16 28.38
C PHE A 33 9.90 -23.74 29.44
N ALA A 34 9.41 -23.98 30.67
CA ALA A 34 10.18 -24.50 31.79
C ALA A 34 11.44 -23.66 32.12
N PHE A 35 11.30 -22.33 32.08
CA PHE A 35 12.33 -21.41 32.53
C PHE A 35 12.34 -21.31 34.07
N ALA A 36 13.50 -20.99 34.67
CA ALA A 36 13.60 -20.87 36.12
C ALA A 36 12.81 -19.65 36.62
N SER A 37 12.20 -19.74 37.81
CA SER A 37 11.32 -18.71 38.38
C SER A 37 11.98 -17.34 38.58
N SER A 38 13.32 -17.29 38.60
CA SER A 38 14.13 -16.08 38.80
C SER A 38 14.56 -15.36 37.53
N ASP A 39 14.20 -15.87 36.34
CA ASP A 39 14.70 -15.31 35.07
C ASP A 39 13.93 -14.04 34.67
N LEU A 40 14.66 -12.96 34.40
CA LEU A 40 14.10 -11.76 33.74
C LEU A 40 13.94 -12.06 32.24
N LEU A 41 12.72 -12.36 31.83
CA LEU A 41 12.37 -12.66 30.45
C LEU A 41 12.03 -11.38 29.68
N ALA A 42 12.54 -11.26 28.46
CA ALA A 42 12.13 -10.22 27.51
C ALA A 42 11.22 -10.82 26.43
N VAL A 43 10.23 -10.04 25.97
CA VAL A 43 9.34 -10.42 24.86
C VAL A 43 9.63 -9.54 23.66
N VAL A 44 9.86 -10.13 22.50
CA VAL A 44 10.13 -9.41 21.26
C VAL A 44 9.25 -9.92 20.12
N LEU A 45 9.09 -9.15 19.06
CA LEU A 45 8.51 -9.63 17.80
C LEU A 45 9.47 -10.58 17.09
N GLU A 46 8.97 -11.72 16.64
CA GLU A 46 9.78 -12.71 15.91
C GLU A 46 10.32 -12.16 14.59
N GLU A 47 9.56 -11.28 13.93
CA GLU A 47 9.84 -10.73 12.61
C GLU A 47 11.05 -9.80 12.58
N ASP A 48 11.20 -8.93 13.59
CA ASP A 48 12.19 -7.85 13.57
C ASP A 48 12.88 -7.57 14.91
N GLY A 49 12.54 -8.31 15.97
CA GLY A 49 13.14 -8.16 17.29
C GLY A 49 12.66 -6.95 18.07
N THR A 50 11.57 -6.28 17.65
CA THR A 50 10.99 -5.17 18.40
C THR A 50 10.53 -5.64 19.78
N GLU A 51 11.05 -5.01 20.84
CA GLU A 51 10.70 -5.33 22.22
C GLU A 51 9.27 -4.90 22.58
N ILE A 52 8.59 -5.74 23.35
CA ILE A 52 7.28 -5.49 23.94
C ILE A 52 7.47 -5.50 25.45
N ASP A 53 7.16 -4.39 26.10
CA ASP A 53 7.34 -4.16 27.53
C ASP A 53 6.04 -3.78 28.24
N ASP A 54 4.90 -3.70 27.52
CA ASP A 54 3.60 -3.32 28.08
C ASP A 54 2.40 -4.06 27.45
N THR A 55 1.25 -3.98 28.13
CA THR A 55 0.01 -4.67 27.74
C THR A 55 -0.65 -4.08 26.49
N GLU A 56 -0.57 -2.77 26.26
CA GLU A 56 -1.16 -2.13 25.08
C GLU A 56 -0.40 -2.55 23.81
N SER A 57 0.93 -2.50 23.85
CA SER A 57 1.82 -3.01 22.80
C SER A 57 1.57 -4.49 22.54
N LEU A 58 1.47 -5.31 23.59
CA LEU A 58 1.13 -6.72 23.46
C LEU A 58 -0.20 -6.93 22.71
N MET A 59 -1.24 -6.15 23.04
CA MET A 59 -2.55 -6.25 22.41
C MET A 59 -2.55 -5.77 20.95
N GLU A 60 -1.80 -4.71 20.63
CA GLU A 60 -1.55 -4.23 19.27
C GLU A 60 -0.94 -5.35 18.39
N PHE A 61 0.00 -6.11 18.95
CA PHE A 61 0.68 -7.21 18.28
C PHE A 61 0.09 -8.61 18.54
N SER A 62 -1.17 -8.69 19.00
CA SER A 62 -1.86 -9.97 19.31
C SER A 62 -2.01 -10.95 18.14
N LYS A 63 -1.60 -10.58 16.93
CA LYS A 63 -1.62 -11.41 15.72
C LYS A 63 -0.23 -11.82 15.26
N SER A 64 0.80 -11.16 15.76
CA SER A 64 2.19 -11.41 15.41
C SER A 64 2.72 -12.62 16.18
N ILE A 65 3.83 -13.17 15.71
CA ILE A 65 4.58 -14.19 16.45
C ILE A 65 5.52 -13.45 17.39
N LEU A 66 5.49 -13.83 18.66
CA LEU A 66 6.37 -13.30 19.69
C LEU A 66 7.51 -14.30 19.93
N MET A 67 8.66 -13.80 20.38
CA MET A 67 9.76 -14.59 20.90
C MET A 67 10.03 -14.20 22.35
N ILE A 68 10.42 -15.17 23.16
CA ILE A 68 10.91 -14.93 24.52
C ILE A 68 12.41 -15.16 24.57
N LEU A 69 13.09 -14.22 25.21
CA LEU A 69 14.53 -14.21 25.42
C LEU A 69 14.84 -14.29 26.92
N GLN A 70 15.69 -15.23 27.30
CA GLN A 70 16.27 -15.29 28.64
C GLN A 70 17.42 -14.26 28.78
N PRO A 71 17.86 -13.94 30.01
CA PRO A 71 19.02 -13.07 30.22
C PRO A 71 20.24 -13.52 29.39
N GLY A 72 20.84 -12.59 28.65
CA GLY A 72 21.98 -12.86 27.77
C GLY A 72 21.63 -13.37 26.37
N GLN A 73 20.37 -13.69 26.08
CA GLN A 73 19.92 -14.00 24.72
C GLN A 73 19.55 -12.72 23.96
N THR A 74 19.85 -12.70 22.67
CA THR A 74 19.48 -11.60 21.76
C THR A 74 18.66 -12.12 20.59
N TRP A 75 17.79 -11.27 20.05
CA TRP A 75 17.07 -11.61 18.83
C TRP A 75 18.02 -11.68 17.63
N HIS A 76 17.85 -12.70 16.79
CA HIS A 76 18.60 -12.86 15.55
C HIS A 76 17.63 -13.12 14.39
N ARG A 77 17.88 -12.51 13.23
CA ARG A 77 17.11 -12.75 12.01
C ARG A 77 17.32 -14.18 11.52
N LYS A 78 16.26 -14.82 11.02
CA LYS A 78 16.34 -16.17 10.44
C LYS A 78 17.24 -16.15 9.20
N THR A 79 18.45 -16.70 9.30
CA THR A 79 19.36 -16.93 8.17
C THR A 79 18.85 -18.12 7.36
N SER A 80 18.54 -17.91 6.09
CA SER A 80 17.89 -18.90 5.22
C SER A 80 18.84 -19.95 4.61
N THR A 81 19.96 -20.28 5.27
CA THR A 81 20.97 -21.18 4.70
C THR A 81 21.21 -22.36 5.65
N PRO A 82 21.02 -23.62 5.22
CA PRO A 82 21.49 -24.77 5.99
C PRO A 82 23.03 -24.76 6.04
N PRO A 83 23.67 -25.16 7.15
CA PRO A 83 25.12 -25.34 7.18
C PRO A 83 25.50 -26.48 6.24
N ALA A 84 26.38 -26.21 5.27
CA ALA A 84 26.99 -27.25 4.46
C ALA A 84 27.97 -28.06 5.32
N GLU A 85 27.73 -29.37 5.42
CA GLU A 85 28.70 -30.33 5.98
C GLU A 85 29.97 -30.32 5.12
N LEU A 86 31.11 -30.08 5.76
CA LEU A 86 32.43 -30.18 5.15
C LEU A 86 32.83 -31.66 4.99
N PRO A 87 33.27 -32.12 3.80
CA PRO A 87 33.96 -33.39 3.68
C PRO A 87 35.42 -33.23 4.14
N SER A 88 35.84 -34.17 4.96
CA SER A 88 37.23 -34.51 5.26
C SER A 88 37.99 -34.94 4.00
N GLU A 89 39.13 -34.31 3.71
CA GLU A 89 40.13 -34.87 2.78
C GLU A 89 41.40 -35.27 3.52
N GLU A 90 41.68 -36.57 3.45
CA GLU A 90 42.98 -37.19 3.70
C GLU A 90 43.92 -36.92 2.51
N GLY A 91 45.23 -36.90 2.78
CA GLY A 91 46.23 -36.30 1.91
C GLY A 91 46.83 -37.16 0.80
N LYS A 92 47.75 -36.54 0.04
CA LYS A 92 49.13 -37.04 -0.21
C LYS A 92 49.92 -36.11 -1.16
N SER A 93 51.06 -35.65 -0.63
CA SER A 93 52.41 -35.56 -1.24
C SER A 93 52.58 -35.30 -2.74
N HIS A 94 53.23 -34.18 -3.10
CA HIS A 94 54.65 -34.18 -3.53
C HIS A 94 55.16 -32.74 -3.79
N ALA A 95 56.37 -32.46 -3.31
CA ALA A 95 57.22 -31.30 -3.61
C ALA A 95 58.35 -31.73 -4.59
N PRO A 96 59.37 -30.92 -4.96
CA PRO A 96 59.66 -29.50 -4.64
C PRO A 96 60.17 -28.67 -5.85
N ASP A 97 60.85 -27.53 -5.56
CA ASP A 97 61.71 -26.65 -6.39
C ASP A 97 61.07 -25.27 -6.70
N GLU A 98 61.67 -24.10 -6.50
CA GLU A 98 62.96 -23.66 -5.94
C GLU A 98 62.94 -22.09 -5.86
N TYR A 99 63.90 -21.49 -5.14
CA TYR A 99 64.33 -20.06 -5.11
C TYR A 99 63.58 -18.98 -4.29
N SER A 100 64.04 -18.84 -3.03
CA SER A 100 64.62 -17.65 -2.33
C SER A 100 64.37 -16.20 -2.80
N GLU A 101 64.05 -15.29 -1.87
CA GLU A 101 64.99 -14.31 -1.25
C GLU A 101 64.27 -13.25 -0.34
N ILE A 102 64.73 -13.12 0.93
CA ILE A 102 65.17 -11.87 1.63
C ILE A 102 64.09 -10.76 1.88
N LYS A 103 63.89 -10.10 3.04
CA LYS A 103 64.59 -9.93 4.34
C LYS A 103 63.59 -9.38 5.39
N LEU A 104 63.73 -9.82 6.64
CA LEU A 104 63.33 -9.11 7.86
C LEU A 104 64.44 -8.13 8.27
N ILE A 105 64.09 -6.91 8.69
CA ILE A 105 64.79 -6.14 9.74
C ILE A 105 63.77 -5.28 10.51
N ASP A 106 63.76 -5.45 11.84
CA ASP A 106 63.12 -4.66 12.90
C ASP A 106 63.67 -3.23 13.00
N VAL A 107 62.86 -2.26 13.43
CA VAL A 107 63.32 -1.20 14.38
C VAL A 107 62.15 -0.73 15.27
N ASP A 108 62.41 -0.77 16.57
CA ASP A 108 61.63 -0.30 17.71
C ASP A 108 61.95 1.18 18.07
N VAL A 109 61.20 1.75 19.04
CA VAL A 109 61.43 3.00 19.79
C VAL A 109 60.98 4.30 19.07
N GLY A 110 60.19 5.23 19.64
CA GLY A 110 59.71 5.49 21.00
C GLY A 110 58.81 6.75 20.99
N PRO A 111 58.37 7.27 22.16
CA PRO A 111 57.23 8.17 22.29
C PRO A 111 57.58 9.65 22.16
N SER A 112 56.64 10.48 21.73
CA SER A 112 56.77 11.94 21.83
C SER A 112 55.44 12.61 22.16
N THR A 113 55.44 13.18 23.36
CA THR A 113 54.49 14.13 23.92
C THR A 113 54.47 15.44 23.14
N SER A 114 53.29 15.98 22.85
CA SER A 114 53.10 17.42 22.66
C SER A 114 51.74 17.85 23.18
N THR A 115 51.79 18.51 24.33
CA THR A 115 50.80 19.40 24.92
C THR A 115 50.36 20.50 23.93
N LYS A 116 49.05 20.69 23.77
CA LYS A 116 48.45 21.98 23.40
C LYS A 116 47.17 22.19 24.19
N THR A 117 47.28 23.07 25.18
CA THR A 117 46.21 23.64 25.99
C THR A 117 45.58 24.82 25.25
N PHE A 118 44.25 24.83 25.10
CA PHE A 118 43.40 26.02 24.93
C PHE A 118 41.96 25.64 25.36
N PRO A 119 41.10 26.62 25.72
CA PRO A 119 40.43 26.66 27.01
C PRO A 119 39.04 26.02 27.02
N ALA A 120 38.57 25.71 28.23
CA ALA A 120 37.24 25.22 28.51
C ALA A 120 36.13 26.20 28.04
N PRO A 121 35.06 25.70 27.42
CA PRO A 121 33.75 26.28 27.54
C PRO A 121 33.02 25.61 28.70
N THR A 122 32.74 26.42 29.70
CA THR A 122 31.58 26.43 30.60
C THR A 122 30.71 25.17 30.61
N THR A 123 30.75 24.50 31.75
CA THR A 123 29.81 23.48 32.23
C THR A 123 28.36 23.87 31.95
N ALA A 124 27.75 23.24 30.95
CA ALA A 124 26.30 23.25 30.78
C ALA A 124 25.73 21.98 31.44
N CYS A 125 24.73 22.23 32.28
CA CYS A 125 23.98 21.29 33.11
C CYS A 125 23.67 19.96 32.40
N GLY A 126 23.88 18.84 33.10
CA GLY A 126 23.47 17.51 32.63
C GLY A 126 21.99 17.50 32.31
N ILE A 127 21.67 17.41 31.01
CA ILE A 127 20.30 17.24 30.54
C ILE A 127 19.86 15.87 31.03
N SER A 128 18.94 15.84 31.99
CA SER A 128 18.22 14.63 32.36
C SER A 128 17.67 13.97 31.10
N SER A 129 18.08 12.73 30.82
CA SER A 129 17.69 12.00 29.61
C SER A 129 16.22 11.59 29.60
N ARG A 130 15.51 11.75 30.72
CA ARG A 130 14.10 11.43 30.89
C ARG A 130 13.24 12.67 30.96
N VAL A 131 12.07 12.58 30.32
CA VAL A 131 11.04 13.61 30.46
C VAL A 131 10.41 13.51 31.84
N THR A 132 10.25 14.65 32.49
CA THR A 132 9.59 14.77 33.80
C THR A 132 8.60 15.93 33.76
N SER A 133 7.78 16.08 34.79
CA SER A 133 6.91 17.26 34.96
C SER A 133 7.66 18.61 34.90
N ALA A 134 8.98 18.62 35.18
CA ALA A 134 9.82 19.81 35.09
C ALA A 134 10.26 20.18 33.65
N THR A 135 10.17 19.25 32.69
CA THR A 135 10.63 19.46 31.30
C THR A 135 9.89 20.60 30.62
N SER A 136 10.60 21.53 29.98
CA SER A 136 10.00 22.66 29.26
C SER A 136 9.10 22.22 28.10
N LEU A 137 8.05 23.00 27.81
CA LEU A 137 7.17 22.79 26.68
C LEU A 137 7.81 23.25 25.36
N PRO A 138 7.40 22.70 24.20
CA PRO A 138 7.82 23.21 22.89
C PRO A 138 7.38 24.65 22.68
N SER A 139 8.24 25.47 22.09
CA SER A 139 7.86 26.78 21.57
C SER A 139 7.16 26.61 20.22
N PHE A 140 5.83 26.54 20.23
CA PHE A 140 5.04 26.42 19.02
C PHE A 140 5.15 27.64 18.09
N SER A 141 4.95 27.44 16.79
CA SER A 141 4.83 28.51 15.81
C SER A 141 3.73 29.52 16.14
N THR A 142 3.88 30.76 15.67
CA THR A 142 2.94 31.86 15.93
C THR A 142 1.50 31.49 15.55
N THR A 143 1.33 30.81 14.42
CA THR A 143 0.02 30.31 13.96
C THR A 143 -0.60 29.37 14.99
N ILE A 144 0.17 28.40 15.50
CA ILE A 144 -0.35 27.46 16.49
C ILE A 144 -0.72 28.17 17.79
N GLN A 145 0.12 29.09 18.25
CA GLN A 145 -0.17 29.88 19.46
C GLN A 145 -1.45 30.72 19.32
N GLN A 146 -1.70 31.32 18.15
CA GLN A 146 -2.92 32.09 17.90
C GLN A 146 -4.17 31.22 17.97
N HIS A 147 -4.16 30.04 17.32
CA HIS A 147 -5.29 29.11 17.34
C HIS A 147 -5.52 28.48 18.72
N LEU A 148 -4.46 28.18 19.48
CA LEU A 148 -4.56 27.71 20.87
C LEU A 148 -5.18 28.77 21.78
N LYS A 149 -4.82 30.05 21.62
CA LYS A 149 -5.44 31.17 22.34
C LYS A 149 -6.90 31.40 21.93
N ALA A 150 -7.23 31.14 20.67
CA ALA A 150 -8.57 31.32 20.13
C ALA A 150 -9.51 30.12 20.38
N GLY A 151 -9.03 29.00 20.94
CA GLY A 151 -9.83 27.79 21.13
C GLY A 151 -10.26 27.13 19.80
N THR A 152 -9.42 27.24 18.77
CA THR A 152 -9.65 26.66 17.43
C THR A 152 -8.60 25.60 17.11
N GLU A 153 -8.11 24.91 18.12
CA GLU A 153 -7.03 23.92 18.05
C GLU A 153 -7.34 22.71 17.17
N PHE A 154 -8.61 22.41 16.91
CA PHE A 154 -9.00 21.34 15.97
C PHE A 154 -8.54 21.62 14.53
N GLN A 155 -8.42 22.89 14.13
CA GLN A 155 -8.00 23.27 12.77
C GLN A 155 -6.51 23.03 12.53
N ILE A 156 -5.71 23.03 13.61
CA ILE A 156 -4.24 22.96 13.58
C ILE A 156 -3.70 21.72 14.33
N TRP A 157 -4.56 20.75 14.64
CA TRP A 157 -4.21 19.63 15.51
C TRP A 157 -3.02 18.83 14.96
N LYS A 158 -2.98 18.63 13.64
CA LYS A 158 -1.92 17.86 12.98
C LYS A 158 -0.57 18.57 13.06
N GLU A 159 -0.57 19.88 12.85
CA GLU A 159 0.60 20.77 12.89
C GLU A 159 1.16 20.87 14.30
N MET A 160 0.28 21.05 15.30
CA MET A 160 0.65 21.04 16.72
C MET A 160 1.30 19.71 17.15
N ILE A 161 0.69 18.57 16.79
CA ILE A 161 1.27 17.25 17.10
C ILE A 161 2.62 17.06 16.39
N ALA A 162 2.76 17.56 15.15
CA ALA A 162 4.02 17.47 14.42
C ALA A 162 5.14 18.29 15.09
N GLU A 163 4.90 19.57 15.44
CA GLU A 163 5.88 20.43 16.10
C GLU A 163 6.28 19.87 17.49
N ALA A 164 5.31 19.40 18.27
CA ALA A 164 5.60 18.74 19.55
C ALA A 164 6.46 17.48 19.36
N ALA A 165 6.12 16.62 18.39
CA ALA A 165 6.89 15.41 18.11
C ALA A 165 8.34 15.73 17.68
N HIS A 166 8.55 16.77 16.89
CA HIS A 166 9.89 17.24 16.51
C HIS A 166 10.69 17.71 17.73
N TYR A 167 10.09 18.55 18.59
CA TYR A 167 10.73 19.01 19.81
C TYR A 167 11.15 17.85 20.72
N TYR A 168 10.23 16.95 21.05
CA TYR A 168 10.53 15.85 21.98
C TYR A 168 11.50 14.83 21.38
N THR A 169 11.43 14.54 20.08
CA THR A 169 12.39 13.62 19.45
C THR A 169 13.81 14.22 19.42
N ALA A 170 13.93 15.54 19.25
CA ALA A 170 15.23 16.23 19.23
C ALA A 170 15.88 16.32 20.61
N ASN A 171 15.08 16.62 21.65
CA ASN A 171 15.58 16.81 23.02
C ASN A 171 15.62 15.51 23.84
N PHE A 172 14.75 14.54 23.53
CA PHE A 172 14.58 13.28 24.27
C PHE A 172 14.49 12.09 23.30
N PRO A 173 15.59 11.74 22.61
CA PRO A 173 15.58 10.72 21.55
C PRO A 173 15.10 9.34 22.02
N ASN A 174 15.21 9.06 23.33
CA ASN A 174 14.85 7.79 23.96
C ASN A 174 13.47 7.79 24.65
N ILE A 175 12.63 8.81 24.43
CA ILE A 175 11.28 8.83 25.03
C ILE A 175 10.46 7.60 24.60
N SER A 176 10.12 6.72 25.52
CA SER A 176 9.39 5.48 25.20
C SER A 176 8.33 5.13 26.21
N SER A 177 8.49 5.54 27.47
CA SER A 177 7.59 5.12 28.54
C SER A 177 6.25 5.87 28.49
N SER A 178 5.17 5.16 28.79
CA SER A 178 3.83 5.75 28.89
C SER A 178 3.77 6.89 29.91
N SER A 179 4.51 6.76 31.02
CA SER A 179 4.62 7.80 32.04
C SER A 179 5.21 9.11 31.51
N GLU A 180 6.21 9.06 30.64
CA GLU A 180 6.80 10.28 30.04
C GLU A 180 5.78 10.99 29.15
N TYR A 181 5.03 10.24 28.35
CA TYR A 181 3.95 10.82 27.55
C TYR A 181 2.85 11.41 28.42
N HIS A 182 2.50 10.77 29.54
CA HIS A 182 1.52 11.29 30.50
C HIS A 182 1.97 12.62 31.10
N ASP A 183 3.24 12.74 31.50
CA ASP A 183 3.78 13.98 32.04
C ASP A 183 3.77 15.12 31.00
N ILE A 184 4.10 14.81 29.74
CA ILE A 184 3.97 15.74 28.62
C ILE A 184 2.52 16.18 28.46
N GLY A 185 1.58 15.22 28.40
CA GLY A 185 0.16 15.48 28.21
C GLY A 185 -0.42 16.37 29.29
N LYS A 186 -0.13 16.05 30.56
CA LYS A 186 -0.54 16.85 31.72
C LYS A 186 -0.04 18.29 31.61
N LYS A 187 1.24 18.47 31.31
CA LYS A 187 1.85 19.80 31.22
C LYS A 187 1.31 20.61 30.03
N MET A 188 1.16 19.96 28.88
CA MET A 188 0.55 20.54 27.68
C MET A 188 -0.89 21.01 27.96
N HIS A 189 -1.68 20.23 28.69
CA HIS A 189 -3.04 20.60 29.06
C HIS A 189 -3.11 21.70 30.12
N GLN A 190 -2.17 21.72 31.06
CA GLN A 190 -2.07 22.82 32.04
C GLN A 190 -1.82 24.17 31.36
N GLU A 191 -0.93 24.21 30.37
CA GLU A 191 -0.64 25.43 29.62
C GLU A 191 -1.71 25.75 28.57
N PHE A 192 -2.25 24.71 27.91
CA PHE A 192 -3.22 24.84 26.82
C PHE A 192 -4.47 23.98 27.11
N PRO A 193 -5.40 24.45 27.96
CA PRO A 193 -6.63 23.71 28.30
C PRO A 193 -7.49 23.35 27.08
N ALA A 194 -7.38 24.11 26.00
CA ALA A 194 -8.08 23.90 24.74
C ALA A 194 -7.81 22.52 24.10
N ILE A 195 -6.69 21.85 24.44
CA ILE A 195 -6.39 20.51 23.91
C ILE A 195 -7.26 19.40 24.53
N ALA A 196 -8.07 19.73 25.54
CA ALA A 196 -8.95 18.79 26.21
C ALA A 196 -9.92 18.11 25.23
N ARG A 197 -9.96 16.78 25.24
CA ARG A 197 -10.88 15.95 24.43
C ARG A 197 -11.46 14.82 25.26
N GLU A 198 -12.50 14.18 24.73
CA GLU A 198 -13.08 12.97 25.33
C GLU A 198 -12.01 11.86 25.46
N GLY A 199 -11.86 11.32 26.66
CA GLY A 199 -10.88 10.31 27.02
C GLY A 199 -10.87 10.05 28.53
N GLU A 200 -10.05 9.10 28.99
CA GLU A 200 -9.88 8.82 30.42
C GLU A 200 -9.34 10.04 31.19
N HIS A 201 -8.46 10.81 30.54
CA HIS A 201 -8.02 12.12 30.99
C HIS A 201 -8.14 13.13 29.84
N ALA A 202 -8.30 14.41 30.19
CA ALA A 202 -8.44 15.49 29.21
C ALA A 202 -7.27 15.54 28.20
N TRP A 203 -6.08 15.09 28.58
CA TRP A 203 -4.88 15.06 27.74
C TRP A 203 -4.61 13.71 27.05
N SER A 204 -5.39 12.64 27.32
CA SER A 204 -5.12 11.29 26.80
C SER A 204 -5.14 11.21 25.28
N PHE A 205 -6.00 11.98 24.62
CA PHE A 205 -6.05 12.01 23.16
C PHE A 205 -4.78 12.63 22.56
N PHE A 206 -4.28 13.70 23.17
CA PHE A 206 -3.04 14.36 22.75
C PHE A 206 -1.84 13.41 22.87
N THR A 207 -1.69 12.72 24.01
CA THR A 207 -0.55 11.81 24.24
C THR A 207 -0.54 10.65 23.26
N LYS A 208 -1.72 10.10 22.94
CA LYS A 208 -1.88 9.06 21.91
C LYS A 208 -1.44 9.54 20.52
N CYS A 209 -1.87 10.73 20.11
CA CYS A 209 -1.46 11.30 18.82
C CYS A 209 0.05 11.58 18.77
N LEU A 210 0.62 12.09 19.87
CA LEU A 210 2.05 12.39 19.99
C LEU A 210 2.90 11.12 19.91
N SER A 211 2.57 10.08 20.69
CA SER A 211 3.31 8.82 20.71
C SER A 211 3.30 8.13 19.34
N GLN A 212 2.13 8.11 18.68
CA GLN A 212 1.99 7.59 17.32
C GLN A 212 2.87 8.37 16.32
N ARG A 213 2.90 9.70 16.42
CA ARG A 213 3.72 10.54 15.53
C ARG A 213 5.22 10.31 15.74
N ILE A 214 5.69 10.25 16.98
CA ILE A 214 7.10 9.97 17.30
C ILE A 214 7.51 8.58 16.79
N ARG A 215 6.65 7.56 16.98
CA ARG A 215 6.87 6.20 16.44
C ARG A 215 7.06 6.22 14.92
N HIS A 216 6.21 6.94 14.18
CA HIS A 216 6.35 7.10 12.73
C HIS A 216 7.65 7.80 12.33
N MET A 217 8.06 8.86 13.05
CA MET A 217 9.31 9.58 12.79
C MET A 217 10.55 8.68 13.00
N ARG A 218 10.55 7.87 14.07
CA ARG A 218 11.62 6.90 14.33
C ARG A 218 11.68 5.82 13.26
N TRP A 219 10.52 5.29 12.86
CA TRP A 219 10.45 4.30 11.79
C TRP A 219 10.98 4.84 10.46
N ALA A 220 10.61 6.08 10.10
CA ALA A 220 11.12 6.76 8.92
C ALA A 220 12.63 7.02 8.99
N SER A 221 13.16 7.35 10.17
CA SER A 221 14.60 7.57 10.37
C SER A 221 15.40 6.27 10.27
N LYS A 222 14.90 5.17 10.86
CA LYS A 222 15.51 3.83 10.73
C LYS A 222 15.59 3.37 9.28
N LYS A 223 14.58 3.66 8.46
CA LYS A 223 14.62 3.36 7.01
C LYS A 223 15.74 4.10 6.28
N LYS A 224 16.11 5.30 6.71
CA LYS A 224 17.17 6.11 6.08
C LYS A 224 18.58 5.69 6.51
N THR A 225 18.74 5.13 7.71
CA THR A 225 20.06 4.82 8.29
C THR A 225 20.59 3.43 7.96
N VAL A 226 19.82 2.56 7.31
CA VAL A 226 20.34 1.27 6.82
C VAL A 226 21.31 1.58 5.68
N PRO A 227 22.64 1.41 5.88
CA PRO A 227 23.60 1.65 4.81
C PRO A 227 23.29 0.70 3.66
N PRO A 228 23.40 1.14 2.40
CA PRO A 228 23.33 0.23 1.27
C PRO A 228 24.37 -0.87 1.49
N LYS A 229 23.91 -2.12 1.47
CA LYS A 229 24.73 -3.30 1.71
C LYS A 229 25.96 -3.25 0.78
N PRO A 230 27.19 -3.45 1.28
CA PRO A 230 28.37 -3.47 0.42
C PRO A 230 28.17 -4.52 -0.67
N ALA A 231 28.42 -4.11 -1.91
CA ALA A 231 28.18 -4.90 -3.11
C ALA A 231 29.04 -6.17 -3.10
N GLU A 232 28.44 -7.30 -2.73
CA GLU A 232 29.03 -8.61 -3.03
C GLU A 232 28.96 -8.85 -4.53
N VAL A 233 30.13 -9.13 -5.09
CA VAL A 233 30.42 -9.40 -6.49
C VAL A 233 29.69 -10.67 -6.94
N GLN A 234 28.47 -10.54 -7.48
CA GLN A 234 27.84 -11.59 -8.29
C GLN A 234 27.01 -10.98 -9.43
N GLY A 235 27.50 -11.21 -10.65
CA GLY A 235 26.74 -11.45 -11.88
C GLY A 235 25.68 -10.44 -12.28
N GLU A 236 25.98 -9.66 -13.33
CA GLU A 236 25.07 -8.95 -14.24
C GLU A 236 23.57 -9.19 -13.99
N LYS A 237 23.00 -8.44 -13.04
CA LYS A 237 21.57 -8.21 -12.96
C LYS A 237 21.34 -6.72 -13.12
N ARG A 238 20.72 -6.39 -14.25
CA ARG A 238 20.29 -5.05 -14.66
C ARG A 238 19.75 -4.26 -13.47
N GLY A 239 20.37 -3.11 -13.24
CA GLY A 239 20.11 -2.21 -12.13
C GLY A 239 18.65 -1.83 -11.99
N ARG A 240 18.17 -1.90 -10.76
CA ARG A 240 16.88 -1.34 -10.35
C ARG A 240 17.19 -0.26 -9.33
N GLU A 241 17.17 0.98 -9.79
CA GLU A 241 17.29 2.16 -8.94
C GLU A 241 16.08 2.23 -7.99
N ASP A 242 16.36 2.43 -6.71
CA ASP A 242 15.36 2.61 -5.65
C ASP A 242 14.76 4.01 -5.73
N THR A 243 13.82 4.21 -6.65
CA THR A 243 12.93 5.36 -6.61
C THR A 243 11.78 5.09 -5.64
N ASN A 244 11.69 5.94 -4.62
CA ASN A 244 10.50 6.40 -3.88
C ASN A 244 9.29 5.43 -3.85
N ASP A 245 8.89 5.03 -2.64
CA ASP A 245 7.74 4.18 -2.29
C ASP A 245 6.39 4.90 -2.57
N GLN A 246 6.26 5.56 -3.73
CA GLN A 246 4.98 6.00 -4.25
C GLN A 246 4.18 4.77 -4.66
N PRO A 247 2.89 4.71 -4.31
CA PRO A 247 2.03 3.68 -4.84
C PRO A 247 2.09 3.78 -6.38
N ARG A 248 2.18 2.60 -7.01
CA ARG A 248 2.58 2.47 -8.41
C ARG A 248 1.31 2.34 -9.24
N LYS A 249 1.05 3.37 -10.03
CA LYS A 249 -0.11 3.45 -10.94
C LYS A 249 -0.12 2.28 -11.94
N SER A 250 -1.32 1.79 -12.24
CA SER A 250 -1.59 0.68 -13.17
C SER A 250 -1.05 0.90 -14.60
N VAL A 251 -0.75 2.16 -14.96
CA VAL A 251 -0.58 2.60 -16.36
C VAL A 251 0.87 2.81 -16.78
N ARG A 252 1.87 2.87 -15.87
CA ARG A 252 3.24 3.28 -16.26
C ARG A 252 3.88 2.43 -17.36
N GLY A 253 3.47 1.18 -17.55
CA GLY A 253 4.00 0.31 -18.61
C GLY A 253 3.23 0.31 -19.94
N ALA A 254 2.07 0.98 -20.03
CA ALA A 254 1.23 0.96 -21.23
C ALA A 254 1.52 2.10 -22.21
N GLN A 255 2.58 2.90 -22.00
CA GLN A 255 2.96 4.00 -22.89
C GLN A 255 3.26 3.49 -24.30
N LEU A 256 2.26 3.57 -25.17
CA LEU A 256 2.45 3.50 -26.60
C LEU A 256 2.75 4.91 -27.11
N HIS A 257 3.86 5.00 -27.84
CA HIS A 257 4.21 6.18 -28.62
C HIS A 257 3.15 6.34 -29.72
N ILE A 258 2.05 7.06 -29.46
CA ILE A 258 1.23 7.63 -30.55
C ILE A 258 2.07 8.73 -31.18
N SER A 259 2.92 8.33 -32.14
CA SER A 259 3.67 9.24 -33.01
C SER A 259 2.73 9.77 -34.08
N GLY A 260 2.53 11.09 -34.13
CA GLY A 260 1.85 11.74 -35.27
C GLY A 260 0.62 12.58 -34.94
N HIS A 261 0.10 12.57 -33.70
CA HIS A 261 -0.94 13.53 -33.32
C HIS A 261 -0.34 14.92 -33.12
N LYS A 262 -0.81 15.88 -33.91
CA LYS A 262 -0.48 17.30 -33.75
C LYS A 262 -1.00 17.77 -32.40
N SER A 263 -0.11 18.25 -31.52
CA SER A 263 -0.53 18.84 -30.25
C SER A 263 -1.31 20.13 -30.52
N CYS A 264 -2.49 20.27 -29.93
CA CYS A 264 -3.20 21.55 -29.88
C CYS A 264 -2.47 22.53 -28.94
N THR A 265 -2.60 23.82 -29.25
CA THR A 265 -2.20 24.94 -28.40
C THR A 265 -3.13 25.05 -27.18
N ASP A 266 -2.73 25.81 -26.15
CA ASP A 266 -3.57 25.99 -24.96
C ASP A 266 -4.91 26.66 -25.30
N ALA A 267 -4.90 27.61 -26.25
CA ALA A 267 -6.11 28.29 -26.69
C ALA A 267 -7.08 27.35 -27.44
N GLU A 268 -6.56 26.56 -28.38
CA GLU A 268 -7.35 25.54 -29.10
C GLU A 268 -7.90 24.49 -28.13
N TYR A 269 -7.11 24.05 -27.15
CA TYR A 269 -7.55 23.09 -26.15
C TYR A 269 -8.76 23.60 -25.36
N GLU A 270 -8.70 24.83 -24.85
CA GLU A 270 -9.82 25.44 -24.11
C GLU A 270 -11.04 25.71 -25.00
N GLU A 271 -10.84 26.03 -26.28
CA GLU A 271 -11.93 26.17 -27.26
C GLU A 271 -12.62 24.80 -27.50
N HIS A 272 -11.84 23.74 -27.71
CA HIS A 272 -12.36 22.40 -27.92
C HIS A 272 -13.10 21.87 -26.68
N LEU A 273 -12.64 22.17 -25.47
CA LEU A 273 -13.36 21.80 -24.23
C LEU A 273 -14.71 22.52 -24.12
N LYS A 274 -14.78 23.81 -24.45
CA LYS A 274 -16.05 24.56 -24.48
C LYS A 274 -17.00 23.99 -25.53
N GLU A 275 -16.47 23.65 -26.71
CA GLU A 275 -17.27 23.04 -27.76
C GLU A 275 -17.75 21.64 -27.38
N LEU A 276 -16.90 20.81 -26.75
CA LEU A 276 -17.28 19.51 -26.21
C LEU A 276 -18.45 19.64 -25.23
N ALA A 277 -18.36 20.56 -24.27
CA ALA A 277 -19.46 20.83 -23.32
C ALA A 277 -20.73 21.29 -24.07
N SER A 278 -20.60 22.22 -25.00
CA SER A 278 -21.75 22.71 -25.80
C SER A 278 -22.41 21.60 -26.64
N GLN A 279 -21.64 20.68 -27.20
CA GLN A 279 -22.18 19.53 -27.94
C GLN A 279 -22.82 18.51 -26.99
N TRP A 280 -22.26 18.32 -25.80
CA TRP A 280 -22.80 17.43 -24.79
C TRP A 280 -24.16 17.89 -24.26
N ASP A 281 -24.30 19.20 -24.02
CA ASP A 281 -25.53 19.84 -23.51
C ASP A 281 -26.73 19.71 -24.47
N LYS A 282 -26.50 19.35 -25.74
CA LYS A 282 -27.56 19.07 -26.72
C LYS A 282 -28.30 17.75 -26.46
N GLY A 283 -27.86 16.96 -25.47
CA GLY A 283 -28.51 15.71 -25.06
C GLY A 283 -28.58 14.70 -26.20
N GLU A 284 -29.78 14.20 -26.52
CA GLU A 284 -29.99 13.19 -27.56
C GLU A 284 -29.68 13.68 -28.98
N THR A 285 -29.68 15.00 -29.21
CA THR A 285 -29.40 15.59 -30.53
C THR A 285 -27.91 15.89 -30.78
N ARG A 286 -27.04 15.48 -29.85
CA ARG A 286 -25.59 15.71 -29.93
C ARG A 286 -24.95 15.04 -31.14
N ASN A 287 -23.95 15.69 -31.74
CA ASN A 287 -23.18 15.10 -32.83
C ASN A 287 -22.04 14.24 -32.27
N VAL A 288 -22.29 12.93 -32.11
CA VAL A 288 -21.32 11.97 -31.56
C VAL A 288 -20.02 11.91 -32.36
N LYS A 289 -20.08 12.03 -33.70
CA LYS A 289 -18.88 12.04 -34.55
C LYS A 289 -18.00 13.24 -34.26
N HIS A 290 -18.63 14.40 -34.06
CA HIS A 290 -17.93 15.64 -33.72
C HIS A 290 -17.30 15.59 -32.32
N ILE A 291 -18.02 15.05 -31.33
CA ILE A 291 -17.47 14.83 -29.98
C ILE A 291 -16.22 13.93 -30.04
N LYS A 292 -16.27 12.82 -30.80
CA LYS A 292 -15.11 11.94 -30.98
C LYS A 292 -13.93 12.63 -31.66
N LEU A 293 -14.19 13.52 -32.62
CA LEU A 293 -13.16 14.33 -33.27
C LEU A 293 -12.47 15.24 -32.24
N LEU A 294 -13.24 16.02 -31.48
CA LEU A 294 -12.72 16.92 -30.46
C LEU A 294 -11.96 16.17 -29.35
N LEU A 295 -12.44 15.01 -28.91
CA LEU A 295 -11.72 14.15 -27.98
C LEU A 295 -10.37 13.69 -28.55
N SER A 296 -10.34 13.29 -29.82
CA SER A 296 -9.09 12.88 -30.49
C SER A 296 -8.07 14.02 -30.58
N GLU A 297 -8.53 15.26 -30.78
CA GLU A 297 -7.69 16.46 -30.84
C GLU A 297 -7.21 16.92 -29.46
N THR A 298 -7.99 16.68 -28.42
CA THR A 298 -7.68 17.05 -27.03
C THR A 298 -7.03 15.93 -26.21
N PHE A 299 -7.00 14.70 -26.73
CA PHE A 299 -6.60 13.48 -26.05
C PHE A 299 -5.28 13.61 -25.25
N ARG A 300 -4.22 14.12 -25.89
CA ARG A 300 -2.90 14.25 -25.24
C ARG A 300 -2.90 15.23 -24.07
N ARG A 301 -3.63 16.33 -24.19
CA ARG A 301 -3.75 17.32 -23.12
C ARG A 301 -4.62 16.79 -21.98
N ASN A 302 -5.70 16.07 -22.30
CA ASN A 302 -6.54 15.39 -21.31
C ASN A 302 -5.72 14.35 -20.53
N GLU A 303 -4.96 13.49 -21.22
CA GLU A 303 -4.06 12.50 -20.60
C GLU A 303 -3.05 13.16 -19.65
N GLN A 304 -2.40 14.23 -20.09
CA GLN A 304 -1.44 14.97 -19.26
C GLN A 304 -2.10 15.58 -18.02
N TRP A 305 -3.25 16.24 -18.19
CA TRP A 305 -3.97 16.87 -17.09
C TRP A 305 -4.49 15.83 -16.08
N ILE A 306 -5.11 14.74 -16.54
CA ILE A 306 -5.61 13.64 -15.69
C ILE A 306 -4.48 13.12 -14.79
N ARG A 307 -3.27 12.94 -15.32
CA ARG A 307 -2.11 12.47 -14.54
C ARG A 307 -1.69 13.40 -13.41
N THR A 308 -2.06 14.68 -13.47
CA THR A 308 -1.79 15.67 -12.41
C THR A 308 -2.80 15.61 -11.26
N LEU A 309 -3.94 14.94 -11.45
CA LEU A 309 -4.97 14.83 -10.43
C LEU A 309 -4.51 13.89 -9.28
N PRO A 310 -4.98 14.14 -8.04
CA PRO A 310 -4.81 13.20 -6.93
C PRO A 310 -5.42 11.82 -7.26
N ASP A 311 -4.80 10.76 -6.73
CA ASP A 311 -5.24 9.39 -7.00
C ASP A 311 -6.71 9.17 -6.61
N SER A 312 -7.42 8.35 -7.39
CA SER A 312 -8.81 7.92 -7.16
C SER A 312 -9.91 8.96 -7.39
N GLN A 313 -9.61 10.13 -7.96
CA GLN A 313 -10.61 11.16 -8.25
C GLN A 313 -11.18 11.02 -9.66
N VAL A 314 -12.46 10.69 -9.75
CA VAL A 314 -13.19 10.56 -11.03
C VAL A 314 -14.09 11.77 -11.26
N HIS A 315 -14.64 12.35 -10.18
CA HIS A 315 -15.55 13.48 -10.29
C HIS A 315 -14.94 14.70 -11.00
N PRO A 316 -13.70 15.15 -10.70
CA PRO A 316 -13.12 16.30 -11.40
C PRO A 316 -12.93 16.06 -12.90
N ILE A 317 -12.71 14.80 -13.30
CA ILE A 317 -12.55 14.42 -14.71
C ILE A 317 -13.87 14.60 -15.45
N LEU A 318 -14.97 14.10 -14.89
CA LEU A 318 -16.31 14.24 -15.48
C LEU A 318 -16.81 15.68 -15.41
N GLU A 319 -16.42 16.46 -14.40
CA GLU A 319 -16.74 17.89 -14.33
C GLU A 319 -16.09 18.68 -15.47
N LYS A 320 -14.81 18.37 -15.79
CA LYS A 320 -14.09 19.04 -16.88
C LYS A 320 -14.43 18.49 -18.27
N ILE A 321 -14.69 17.19 -18.38
CA ILE A 321 -14.94 16.47 -19.64
C ILE A 321 -16.27 15.70 -19.49
N PRO A 322 -17.42 16.40 -19.53
CA PRO A 322 -18.72 15.82 -19.17
C PRO A 322 -19.18 14.70 -20.11
N CYS A 323 -18.68 14.67 -21.35
CA CYS A 323 -18.99 13.59 -22.28
C CYS A 323 -18.49 12.21 -21.83
N TYR A 324 -17.58 12.13 -20.86
CA TYR A 324 -17.18 10.85 -20.24
C TYR A 324 -18.24 10.22 -19.35
N GLU A 325 -19.37 10.89 -19.08
CA GLU A 325 -20.55 10.22 -18.50
C GLU A 325 -21.10 9.11 -19.41
N ASP A 326 -20.80 9.14 -20.72
CA ASP A 326 -21.09 8.07 -21.67
C ASP A 326 -19.84 7.23 -21.94
N GLY A 327 -19.95 5.95 -21.60
CA GLY A 327 -18.91 4.96 -21.74
C GLY A 327 -18.41 4.82 -23.17
N ALA A 328 -19.20 5.13 -24.20
CA ALA A 328 -18.74 5.11 -25.58
C ALA A 328 -17.63 6.15 -25.84
N MET A 329 -17.62 7.27 -25.12
CA MET A 329 -16.56 8.28 -25.20
C MET A 329 -15.30 7.83 -24.45
N VAL A 330 -15.45 7.23 -23.27
CA VAL A 330 -14.35 6.61 -22.52
C VAL A 330 -13.67 5.52 -23.34
N MET A 331 -14.47 4.69 -24.02
CA MET A 331 -13.96 3.59 -24.85
C MET A 331 -13.26 4.08 -26.12
N HIS A 332 -13.72 5.18 -26.71
CA HIS A 332 -13.04 5.84 -27.83
C HIS A 332 -11.63 6.29 -27.42
N ASP A 333 -11.50 7.02 -26.31
CA ASP A 333 -10.19 7.47 -25.84
C ASP A 333 -9.32 6.33 -25.29
N PHE A 334 -9.93 5.29 -24.72
CA PHE A 334 -9.21 4.08 -24.34
C PHE A 334 -8.64 3.34 -25.55
N GLN A 335 -9.38 3.29 -26.67
CA GLN A 335 -8.87 2.77 -27.95
C GLN A 335 -7.74 3.65 -28.49
N LEU A 336 -7.84 4.97 -28.41
CA LEU A 336 -6.74 5.88 -28.79
C LEU A 336 -5.49 5.62 -27.93
N LEU A 337 -5.66 5.45 -26.62
CA LEU A 337 -4.57 5.17 -25.68
C LEU A 337 -3.80 3.89 -26.03
N LEU A 338 -4.52 2.85 -26.43
CA LEU A 338 -3.95 1.53 -26.70
C LEU A 338 -3.59 1.29 -28.17
N GLY A 339 -4.16 2.06 -29.09
CA GLY A 339 -4.22 1.71 -30.50
C GLY A 339 -5.21 0.58 -30.81
N GLU A 340 -5.75 0.60 -32.03
CA GLU A 340 -6.81 -0.32 -32.49
C GLU A 340 -6.44 -1.80 -32.34
N THR A 341 -5.25 -2.19 -32.78
CA THR A 341 -4.82 -3.61 -32.73
C THR A 341 -4.76 -4.14 -31.30
N LYS A 342 -4.23 -3.36 -30.35
CA LYS A 342 -4.13 -3.79 -28.96
C LYS A 342 -5.50 -3.78 -28.29
N PHE A 343 -6.32 -2.77 -28.58
CA PHE A 343 -7.69 -2.70 -28.08
C PHE A 343 -8.52 -3.93 -28.50
N GLN A 344 -8.45 -4.32 -29.78
CA GLN A 344 -9.10 -5.54 -30.26
C GLN A 344 -8.54 -6.79 -29.56
N ALA A 345 -7.23 -6.90 -29.41
CA ALA A 345 -6.62 -8.01 -28.70
C ALA A 345 -7.09 -8.13 -27.24
N ILE A 346 -7.37 -7.00 -26.56
CA ILE A 346 -7.93 -7.01 -25.21
C ILE A 346 -9.37 -7.54 -25.22
N GLN A 347 -10.19 -7.14 -26.17
CA GLN A 347 -11.56 -7.66 -26.34
C GLN A 347 -11.55 -9.18 -26.49
N ASP A 348 -10.70 -9.70 -27.38
CA ASP A 348 -10.56 -11.14 -27.63
C ASP A 348 -10.03 -11.86 -26.39
N ASN A 349 -9.05 -11.26 -25.69
CA ASN A 349 -8.50 -11.85 -24.46
C ASN A 349 -9.53 -11.95 -23.33
N ILE A 350 -10.55 -11.06 -23.26
CA ILE A 350 -11.62 -11.21 -22.25
C ILE A 350 -12.39 -12.50 -22.50
N ILE A 351 -12.78 -12.78 -23.74
CA ILE A 351 -13.55 -13.98 -24.10
C ILE A 351 -12.74 -15.24 -23.75
N VAL A 352 -11.47 -15.29 -24.20
CA VAL A 352 -10.54 -16.39 -23.90
C VAL A 352 -10.31 -16.56 -22.40
N PHE A 353 -10.21 -15.44 -21.66
CA PHE A 353 -10.09 -15.46 -20.20
C PHE A 353 -11.31 -16.09 -19.54
N MET A 354 -12.52 -15.68 -19.93
CA MET A 354 -13.77 -16.23 -19.36
C MET A 354 -13.87 -17.74 -19.61
N ASP A 355 -13.63 -18.19 -20.84
CA ASP A 355 -13.64 -19.61 -21.20
C ASP A 355 -12.62 -20.41 -20.40
N ALA A 356 -11.43 -19.85 -20.20
CA ALA A 356 -10.39 -20.50 -19.40
C ALA A 356 -10.79 -20.62 -17.93
N VAL A 357 -11.43 -19.59 -17.34
CA VAL A 357 -11.89 -19.63 -15.95
C VAL A 357 -13.02 -20.63 -15.76
N GLU A 358 -13.99 -20.72 -16.67
CA GLU A 358 -15.03 -21.76 -16.60
C GLU A 358 -14.45 -23.17 -16.59
N LYS A 359 -13.44 -23.42 -17.42
CA LYS A 359 -12.70 -24.70 -17.42
C LYS A 359 -11.98 -24.98 -16.10
N ILE A 360 -11.72 -23.97 -15.25
CA ILE A 360 -11.20 -24.14 -13.87
C ILE A 360 -12.34 -24.40 -12.89
N MET A 361 -13.49 -23.75 -13.09
CA MET A 361 -14.66 -23.92 -12.23
C MET A 361 -15.25 -25.34 -12.32
N GLU A 362 -14.92 -26.10 -13.37
CA GLU A 362 -15.48 -27.43 -13.66
C GLU A 362 -17.02 -27.44 -13.79
N SER A 363 -17.60 -26.26 -13.94
CA SER A 363 -19.02 -26.03 -14.19
C SER A 363 -19.19 -25.46 -15.58
N LYS A 364 -20.10 -26.05 -16.37
CA LYS A 364 -20.61 -25.37 -17.56
C LYS A 364 -21.73 -24.45 -17.09
N THR A 365 -21.54 -23.15 -17.30
CA THR A 365 -22.64 -22.20 -17.14
C THR A 365 -23.53 -22.35 -18.37
N GLU A 366 -24.77 -22.82 -18.21
CA GLU A 366 -25.73 -22.93 -19.31
C GLU A 366 -26.34 -21.56 -19.69
N GLU A 367 -26.06 -20.53 -18.89
CA GLU A 367 -26.55 -19.19 -19.09
C GLU A 367 -25.85 -18.49 -20.27
N ALA A 368 -26.57 -17.61 -20.95
CA ALA A 368 -26.00 -16.75 -21.98
C ALA A 368 -25.25 -15.56 -21.33
N GLU A 369 -24.49 -14.82 -22.14
CA GLU A 369 -24.06 -13.46 -21.76
C GLU A 369 -25.30 -12.57 -21.63
N PRO A 370 -25.43 -11.73 -20.59
CA PRO A 370 -24.47 -11.33 -19.56
C PRO A 370 -24.34 -12.24 -18.32
N GLU A 371 -25.32 -13.12 -18.05
CA GLU A 371 -25.48 -13.79 -16.76
C GLU A 371 -24.31 -14.73 -16.48
N ARG A 372 -23.84 -15.41 -17.53
CA ARG A 372 -22.64 -16.26 -17.54
C ARG A 372 -21.42 -15.63 -16.87
N MET A 373 -21.21 -14.33 -17.07
CA MET A 373 -20.00 -13.64 -16.63
C MET A 373 -19.94 -13.43 -15.11
N ILE A 374 -21.09 -13.31 -14.47
CA ILE A 374 -21.22 -12.96 -13.06
C ILE A 374 -20.68 -14.07 -12.13
N PRO A 375 -21.09 -15.35 -12.27
CA PRO A 375 -20.51 -16.43 -11.48
C PRO A 375 -19.02 -16.61 -11.77
N ILE A 376 -18.57 -16.38 -13.01
CA ILE A 376 -17.16 -16.43 -13.38
C ILE A 376 -16.36 -15.38 -12.60
N ILE A 377 -16.73 -14.10 -12.68
CA ILE A 377 -16.00 -13.04 -11.97
C ILE A 377 -16.09 -13.23 -10.46
N SER A 378 -17.26 -13.59 -9.92
CA SER A 378 -17.40 -13.89 -8.49
C SER A 378 -16.46 -15.02 -8.06
N TYR A 379 -16.29 -16.05 -8.90
CA TYR A 379 -15.34 -17.11 -8.68
C TYR A 379 -13.89 -16.59 -8.67
N VAL A 380 -13.49 -15.78 -9.66
CA VAL A 380 -12.14 -15.18 -9.71
C VAL A 380 -11.87 -14.35 -8.46
N GLU A 381 -12.81 -13.52 -8.03
CA GLU A 381 -12.66 -12.73 -6.80
C GLU A 381 -12.42 -13.61 -5.58
N LYS A 382 -13.23 -14.67 -5.39
CA LYS A 382 -13.07 -15.61 -4.26
C LYS A 382 -11.76 -16.40 -4.35
N ALA A 383 -11.38 -16.81 -5.56
CA ALA A 383 -10.18 -17.59 -5.86
C ALA A 383 -8.89 -16.77 -5.78
N THR A 384 -8.97 -15.44 -5.84
CA THR A 384 -7.82 -14.54 -5.74
C THR A 384 -7.81 -13.71 -4.45
N ALA A 385 -8.92 -13.69 -3.70
CA ALA A 385 -9.07 -12.92 -2.48
C ALA A 385 -7.94 -13.14 -1.48
N PHE A 386 -7.62 -12.08 -0.73
CA PHE A 386 -6.82 -12.23 0.48
C PHE A 386 -7.57 -13.12 1.47
N GLU A 387 -6.85 -14.03 2.12
CA GLU A 387 -7.45 -14.85 3.17
C GLU A 387 -8.05 -13.95 4.25
N LYS A 388 -9.16 -14.40 4.86
CA LYS A 388 -9.87 -13.72 5.93
C LYS A 388 -9.03 -13.74 7.23
N GLY A 389 -7.84 -13.13 7.21
CA GLY A 389 -7.11 -12.69 8.39
C GLY A 389 -7.72 -11.40 8.93
N LYS A 390 -7.32 -10.98 10.12
CA LYS A 390 -7.90 -9.82 10.83
C LYS A 390 -7.50 -8.45 10.21
N GLY A 391 -7.30 -8.35 8.89
CA GLY A 391 -6.65 -7.20 8.24
C GLY A 391 -7.47 -6.47 7.19
N ARG A 392 -8.12 -7.17 6.25
CA ARG A 392 -8.96 -6.56 5.18
C ARG A 392 -9.80 -7.66 4.51
N LYS A 393 -11.07 -7.36 4.21
CA LYS A 393 -11.92 -8.22 3.37
C LYS A 393 -11.82 -7.73 1.92
N THR A 394 -11.51 -8.62 0.97
CA THR A 394 -11.76 -8.36 -0.45
C THR A 394 -13.26 -8.02 -0.60
N ARG A 395 -13.56 -6.97 -1.36
CA ARG A 395 -14.94 -6.59 -1.71
C ARG A 395 -15.17 -6.93 -3.18
N SER A 396 -16.42 -7.20 -3.54
CA SER A 396 -16.80 -7.36 -4.93
C SER A 396 -16.61 -6.04 -5.68
N ILE A 397 -15.95 -6.07 -6.84
CA ILE A 397 -15.89 -4.93 -7.76
C ILE A 397 -17.14 -4.87 -8.65
N ILE A 398 -17.86 -5.99 -8.80
CA ILE A 398 -19.10 -6.05 -9.58
C ILE A 398 -20.29 -6.21 -8.62
N THR A 399 -21.28 -5.34 -8.75
CA THR A 399 -22.54 -5.42 -8.00
C THR A 399 -23.67 -5.66 -9.00
N MET A 400 -24.42 -6.74 -8.82
CA MET A 400 -25.63 -6.99 -9.60
C MET A 400 -26.86 -6.53 -8.82
N LYS A 401 -27.83 -5.96 -9.54
CA LYS A 401 -29.11 -5.48 -9.01
C LYS A 401 -30.22 -5.99 -9.93
N GLU A 402 -31.13 -6.78 -9.37
CA GLU A 402 -32.24 -7.41 -10.11
C GLU A 402 -33.53 -6.63 -9.89
N ASP A 403 -34.30 -6.45 -10.97
CA ASP A 403 -35.68 -5.93 -10.98
C ASP A 403 -35.86 -4.61 -10.23
N ILE A 404 -34.87 -3.71 -10.34
CA ILE A 404 -34.96 -2.36 -9.78
C ILE A 404 -35.82 -1.47 -10.70
N PRO A 405 -36.85 -0.79 -10.16
CA PRO A 405 -37.63 0.18 -10.94
C PRO A 405 -36.75 1.32 -11.47
N ASP A 406 -37.02 1.79 -12.70
CA ASP A 406 -36.23 2.84 -13.36
C ASP A 406 -36.04 4.11 -12.50
N GLY A 407 -37.05 4.47 -11.71
CA GLY A 407 -37.00 5.63 -10.80
C GLY A 407 -36.01 5.48 -9.64
N ASP A 408 -35.61 4.26 -9.30
CA ASP A 408 -34.70 3.94 -8.19
C ASP A 408 -33.26 3.68 -8.63
N ILE A 409 -33.00 3.49 -9.94
CA ILE A 409 -31.64 3.28 -10.47
C ILE A 409 -30.68 4.37 -9.98
N LYS A 410 -31.08 5.65 -10.01
CA LYS A 410 -30.24 6.77 -9.54
C LYS A 410 -29.83 6.66 -8.08
N LYS A 411 -30.68 6.08 -7.21
CA LYS A 411 -30.36 5.89 -5.79
C LYS A 411 -29.30 4.80 -5.61
N GLU A 412 -29.40 3.73 -6.40
CA GLU A 412 -28.45 2.61 -6.38
C GLU A 412 -27.09 2.94 -7.00
N LEU A 413 -27.04 3.96 -7.87
CA LEU A 413 -25.79 4.47 -8.45
C LEU A 413 -25.02 5.43 -7.51
N HIS A 414 -25.60 5.83 -6.38
CA HIS A 414 -24.93 6.73 -5.46
C HIS A 414 -23.71 6.08 -4.82
N THR A 415 -22.58 6.78 -4.87
CA THR A 415 -21.32 6.39 -4.23
C THR A 415 -20.79 7.53 -3.36
N PRO A 416 -20.15 7.26 -2.21
CA PRO A 416 -19.46 8.28 -1.45
C PRO A 416 -18.29 8.90 -2.24
N ARG A 417 -17.91 10.13 -1.87
CA ARG A 417 -16.69 10.75 -2.39
C ARG A 417 -15.46 9.88 -2.13
N ASN A 418 -14.56 9.83 -3.09
CA ASN A 418 -13.36 8.99 -3.12
C ASN A 418 -13.65 7.46 -3.10
N GLU A 419 -14.87 7.02 -3.40
CA GLU A 419 -15.09 5.59 -3.63
C GLU A 419 -14.45 5.19 -4.98
N PRO A 420 -13.58 4.16 -5.00
CA PRO A 420 -12.92 3.76 -6.24
C PRO A 420 -13.92 3.16 -7.25
N PRO A 421 -13.59 3.21 -8.56
CA PRO A 421 -14.47 2.67 -9.59
C PRO A 421 -14.83 1.21 -9.38
N LYS A 422 -16.14 0.93 -9.44
CA LYS A 422 -16.74 -0.40 -9.40
C LYS A 422 -17.87 -0.47 -10.44
N LEU A 423 -18.19 -1.68 -10.88
CA LEU A 423 -19.23 -1.94 -11.87
C LEU A 423 -20.56 -2.26 -11.17
N VAL A 424 -21.64 -1.61 -11.60
CA VAL A 424 -23.00 -1.92 -11.19
C VAL A 424 -23.78 -2.36 -12.42
N ILE A 425 -24.37 -3.55 -12.36
CA ILE A 425 -25.10 -4.19 -13.45
C ILE A 425 -26.55 -4.34 -13.01
N PHE A 426 -27.48 -3.82 -13.81
CA PHE A 426 -28.92 -3.95 -13.60
C PHE A 426 -29.47 -5.01 -14.55
N THR A 427 -30.16 -5.99 -14.00
CA THR A 427 -30.80 -7.07 -14.75
C THR A 427 -32.30 -7.09 -14.48
N SER A 428 -33.08 -7.51 -15.47
CA SER A 428 -34.51 -7.83 -15.27
C SER A 428 -34.89 -9.01 -16.14
N ASN A 429 -35.59 -9.99 -15.55
CA ASN A 429 -35.93 -11.26 -16.20
C ASN A 429 -34.72 -11.96 -16.85
N ASN A 430 -33.58 -11.99 -16.15
CA ASN A 430 -32.32 -12.55 -16.66
C ASN A 430 -31.88 -11.92 -18.00
N LYS A 431 -32.03 -10.60 -18.12
CA LYS A 431 -31.47 -9.82 -19.23
C LYS A 431 -30.81 -8.56 -18.69
N LEU A 432 -29.64 -8.22 -19.24
CA LEU A 432 -28.96 -6.96 -18.97
C LEU A 432 -29.83 -5.79 -19.43
N GLN A 433 -30.23 -4.94 -18.49
CA GLN A 433 -30.94 -3.70 -18.78
C GLN A 433 -29.95 -2.55 -18.97
N ALA A 434 -29.03 -2.40 -18.00
CA ALA A 434 -28.04 -1.34 -18.02
C ALA A 434 -26.82 -1.73 -17.18
N SER A 435 -25.67 -1.13 -17.49
CA SER A 435 -24.49 -1.24 -16.65
C SER A 435 -23.80 0.12 -16.52
N PHE A 436 -23.21 0.36 -15.35
CA PHE A 436 -22.59 1.62 -14.99
C PHE A 436 -21.28 1.38 -14.25
N VAL A 437 -20.25 2.14 -14.59
CA VAL A 437 -19.09 2.30 -13.69
C VAL A 437 -19.41 3.45 -12.74
N VAL A 438 -19.47 3.17 -11.45
CA VAL A 438 -19.73 4.19 -10.41
C VAL A 438 -18.47 4.44 -9.58
N ALA A 439 -18.18 5.69 -9.30
CA ALA A 439 -17.02 6.12 -8.54
C ALA A 439 -17.24 7.55 -8.03
N ASP A 440 -16.70 7.90 -6.86
CA ASP A 440 -16.56 9.31 -6.43
C ASP A 440 -17.84 10.17 -6.56
N GLY A 441 -19.02 9.60 -6.33
CA GLY A 441 -20.31 10.29 -6.45
C GLY A 441 -20.81 10.49 -7.88
N VAL A 442 -20.12 9.96 -8.89
CA VAL A 442 -20.50 10.02 -10.31
C VAL A 442 -20.71 8.62 -10.89
N SER A 443 -21.35 8.57 -12.07
CA SER A 443 -21.63 7.33 -12.79
C SER A 443 -21.35 7.50 -14.28
N ILE A 444 -20.72 6.50 -14.88
CA ILE A 444 -20.44 6.40 -16.31
C ILE A 444 -21.30 5.27 -16.87
N MET A 445 -22.21 5.60 -17.78
CA MET A 445 -23.16 4.64 -18.35
C MET A 445 -22.51 3.87 -19.49
N SER A 446 -22.66 2.55 -19.52
CA SER A 446 -22.28 1.74 -20.69
C SER A 446 -23.26 1.97 -21.84
N GLU A 447 -22.85 1.64 -23.07
CA GLU A 447 -23.72 1.74 -24.24
C GLU A 447 -25.00 0.90 -24.07
N LYS A 448 -26.15 1.40 -24.55
CA LYS A 448 -27.42 0.67 -24.43
C LYS A 448 -27.31 -0.68 -25.16
N GLY A 449 -27.70 -1.77 -24.48
CA GLY A 449 -27.57 -3.12 -25.02
C GLY A 449 -26.14 -3.67 -25.04
N SER A 450 -25.18 -2.99 -24.38
CA SER A 450 -23.82 -3.50 -24.22
C SER A 450 -23.83 -4.87 -23.54
N THR A 451 -22.92 -5.76 -23.91
CA THR A 451 -22.70 -7.03 -23.21
C THR A 451 -21.99 -6.81 -21.87
N ALA A 452 -21.99 -7.82 -21.01
CA ALA A 452 -21.25 -7.76 -19.74
C ALA A 452 -19.73 -7.64 -19.98
N THR A 453 -19.23 -8.28 -21.04
CA THR A 453 -17.87 -8.11 -21.54
C THR A 453 -17.53 -6.65 -21.84
N ALA A 454 -18.41 -5.93 -22.54
CA ALA A 454 -18.22 -4.50 -22.81
C ALA A 454 -18.20 -3.67 -21.52
N ALA A 455 -19.03 -4.03 -20.53
CA ALA A 455 -19.06 -3.38 -19.23
C ALA A 455 -17.76 -3.56 -18.41
N ILE A 456 -17.16 -4.77 -18.44
CA ILE A 456 -15.82 -5.00 -17.86
C ILE A 456 -14.76 -4.20 -18.60
N LEU A 457 -14.83 -4.18 -19.93
CA LEU A 457 -13.86 -3.45 -20.72
C LEU A 457 -13.94 -1.94 -20.45
N LEU A 458 -15.14 -1.40 -20.25
CA LEU A 458 -15.36 -0.04 -19.78
C LEU A 458 -14.72 0.19 -18.41
N LEU A 459 -14.91 -0.72 -17.45
CA LEU A 459 -14.27 -0.62 -16.13
C LEU A 459 -12.74 -0.59 -16.24
N ILE A 460 -12.14 -1.47 -17.06
CA ILE A 460 -10.70 -1.45 -17.35
C ILE A 460 -10.31 -0.11 -17.98
N GLY A 461 -11.08 0.34 -18.98
CA GLY A 461 -10.87 1.61 -19.67
C GLY A 461 -10.85 2.79 -18.71
N VAL A 462 -11.77 2.85 -17.75
CA VAL A 462 -11.80 3.88 -16.70
C VAL A 462 -10.52 3.86 -15.87
N TYR A 463 -10.05 2.71 -15.39
CA TYR A 463 -8.81 2.64 -14.61
C TYR A 463 -7.57 3.09 -15.40
N TYR A 464 -7.50 2.75 -16.69
CA TYR A 464 -6.35 3.05 -17.53
C TYR A 464 -6.37 4.48 -18.08
N LEU A 465 -7.52 4.93 -18.59
CA LEU A 465 -7.68 6.27 -19.15
C LEU A 465 -7.56 7.34 -18.06
N PHE A 466 -8.13 7.08 -16.88
CA PHE A 466 -8.10 8.04 -15.77
C PHE A 466 -6.87 7.90 -14.87
N ASP A 467 -5.88 7.07 -15.27
CA ASP A 467 -4.62 6.84 -14.55
C ASP A 467 -4.82 6.51 -13.07
N LEU A 468 -5.80 5.65 -12.77
CA LEU A 468 -6.21 5.32 -11.42
C LEU A 468 -5.42 4.15 -10.85
N GLU A 469 -5.11 4.24 -9.57
CA GLU A 469 -4.54 3.13 -8.82
C GLU A 469 -5.57 2.05 -8.53
N TYR A 470 -5.13 0.79 -8.54
CA TYR A 470 -6.01 -0.30 -8.10
C TYR A 470 -6.18 -0.25 -6.60
N PRO A 471 -7.42 -0.04 -6.09
CA PRO A 471 -7.65 -0.05 -4.66
C PRO A 471 -7.33 -1.44 -4.12
N LYS A 472 -6.74 -1.50 -2.92
CA LYS A 472 -6.35 -2.76 -2.28
C LYS A 472 -7.49 -3.78 -2.23
N THR A 473 -8.73 -3.33 -2.09
CA THR A 473 -9.95 -4.15 -2.05
C THR A 473 -10.25 -4.90 -3.34
N TYR A 474 -9.87 -4.37 -4.50
CA TYR A 474 -10.13 -4.96 -5.83
C TYR A 474 -8.85 -5.40 -6.55
N SER A 475 -7.69 -5.05 -5.98
CA SER A 475 -6.37 -5.24 -6.57
C SER A 475 -6.08 -6.65 -7.09
N GLN A 476 -6.62 -7.70 -6.45
CA GLN A 476 -6.39 -9.08 -6.89
C GLN A 476 -7.13 -9.43 -8.18
N LEU A 477 -8.38 -8.97 -8.32
CA LEU A 477 -9.15 -9.18 -9.55
C LEU A 477 -8.63 -8.27 -10.67
N LEU A 478 -8.47 -6.98 -10.40
CA LEU A 478 -7.92 -6.02 -11.38
C LEU A 478 -6.51 -6.43 -11.83
N GLY A 479 -5.66 -6.88 -10.92
CA GLY A 479 -4.35 -7.42 -11.25
C GLY A 479 -4.41 -8.73 -12.06
N THR A 480 -5.45 -9.54 -11.88
CA THR A 480 -5.70 -10.73 -12.69
C THR A 480 -6.09 -10.36 -14.12
N LEU A 481 -7.03 -9.42 -14.28
CA LEU A 481 -7.42 -8.88 -15.58
C LEU A 481 -6.23 -8.20 -16.28
N GLN A 482 -5.45 -7.39 -15.57
CA GLN A 482 -4.24 -6.79 -16.13
C GLN A 482 -3.28 -7.84 -16.72
N ASN A 483 -2.99 -8.91 -15.97
CA ASN A 483 -2.03 -9.93 -16.40
C ASN A 483 -2.49 -10.71 -17.64
N HIS A 484 -3.78 -11.03 -17.74
CA HIS A 484 -4.29 -11.99 -18.73
C HIS A 484 -5.15 -11.38 -19.82
N VAL A 485 -5.88 -10.31 -19.50
CA VAL A 485 -6.74 -9.59 -20.44
C VAL A 485 -5.96 -8.46 -21.10
N VAL A 486 -5.40 -7.54 -20.32
CA VAL A 486 -4.69 -6.37 -20.88
C VAL A 486 -3.35 -6.77 -21.48
N LYS A 487 -2.59 -7.64 -20.79
CA LYS A 487 -1.24 -8.09 -21.13
C LYS A 487 -0.22 -6.93 -21.27
N GLY A 488 1.05 -7.28 -21.40
CA GLY A 488 2.15 -6.33 -21.62
C GLY A 488 2.72 -5.67 -20.36
N VAL A 489 1.96 -5.57 -19.27
CA VAL A 489 2.46 -5.05 -17.98
C VAL A 489 2.10 -6.02 -16.85
N PRO A 490 3.08 -6.61 -16.15
CA PRO A 490 2.77 -7.49 -15.03
C PRO A 490 2.19 -6.68 -13.87
N TYR A 491 1.15 -7.22 -13.22
CA TYR A 491 0.66 -6.70 -11.95
C TYR A 491 1.76 -6.84 -10.89
N ASP A 492 2.19 -5.70 -10.33
CA ASP A 492 3.30 -5.58 -9.38
C ASP A 492 2.82 -5.35 -7.93
N GLY A 493 1.52 -5.13 -7.73
CA GLY A 493 0.92 -5.02 -6.41
C GLY A 493 1.05 -6.30 -5.56
N GLN A 494 0.71 -6.19 -4.28
CA GLN A 494 0.76 -7.33 -3.36
C GLN A 494 -0.12 -8.48 -3.88
N LYS A 495 0.42 -9.70 -3.89
CA LYS A 495 -0.25 -10.91 -4.39
C LYS A 495 -0.57 -11.84 -3.23
N SER A 496 -1.84 -12.21 -3.07
CA SER A 496 -2.25 -13.23 -2.10
C SER A 496 -1.70 -14.61 -2.50
N ALA A 497 -1.63 -15.56 -1.56
CA ALA A 497 -1.26 -16.94 -1.87
C ALA A 497 -2.26 -17.57 -2.86
N LYS A 498 -3.56 -17.33 -2.61
CA LYS A 498 -4.67 -17.73 -3.48
C LYS A 498 -4.54 -17.18 -4.90
N PHE A 499 -4.21 -15.90 -5.04
CA PHE A 499 -3.92 -15.27 -6.34
C PHE A 499 -2.83 -16.04 -7.09
N ARG A 500 -1.70 -16.37 -6.46
CA ARG A 500 -0.60 -17.09 -7.14
C ARG A 500 -1.00 -18.49 -7.59
N MET A 501 -1.76 -19.21 -6.74
CA MET A 501 -2.29 -20.53 -7.07
C MET A 501 -3.27 -20.45 -8.25
N PHE A 502 -4.23 -19.54 -8.18
CA PHE A 502 -5.21 -19.30 -9.24
C PHE A 502 -4.54 -18.93 -10.56
N GLN A 503 -3.56 -18.01 -10.54
CA GLN A 503 -2.82 -17.60 -11.72
C GLN A 503 -2.09 -18.77 -12.40
N THR A 504 -1.53 -19.68 -11.61
CA THR A 504 -0.86 -20.89 -12.13
C THR A 504 -1.87 -21.82 -12.81
N ALA A 505 -3.04 -22.03 -12.20
CA ALA A 505 -4.10 -22.83 -12.78
C ALA A 505 -4.65 -22.20 -14.08
N LEU A 506 -4.89 -20.90 -14.05
CA LEU A 506 -5.38 -20.14 -15.20
C LEU A 506 -4.41 -20.16 -16.38
N GLN A 507 -3.11 -19.96 -16.14
CA GLN A 507 -2.11 -20.05 -17.21
C GLN A 507 -2.10 -21.41 -17.91
N ARG A 508 -2.30 -22.51 -17.18
CA ARG A 508 -2.40 -23.85 -17.78
C ARG A 508 -3.63 -23.95 -18.68
N LYS A 509 -4.78 -23.44 -18.25
CA LYS A 509 -6.03 -23.48 -19.03
C LYS A 509 -5.98 -22.55 -20.24
N LEU A 510 -5.38 -21.36 -20.11
CA LEU A 510 -5.20 -20.43 -21.23
C LEU A 510 -4.34 -21.05 -22.35
N LYS A 511 -3.25 -21.73 -22.00
CA LYS A 511 -2.44 -22.47 -22.99
C LYS A 511 -3.27 -23.54 -23.70
N ALA A 512 -4.02 -24.33 -22.95
CA ALA A 512 -4.90 -25.35 -23.53
C ALA A 512 -6.03 -24.75 -24.38
N VAL A 513 -6.52 -23.53 -24.09
CA VAL A 513 -7.51 -22.87 -24.96
C VAL A 513 -6.87 -22.40 -26.26
N ALA A 514 -5.62 -21.89 -26.22
CA ALA A 514 -4.91 -21.41 -27.40
C ALA A 514 -4.43 -22.52 -28.36
N GLU A 515 -4.36 -23.76 -27.88
CA GLU A 515 -3.97 -24.95 -28.68
C GLU A 515 -5.18 -25.60 -29.40
N ASN A 516 -6.41 -25.25 -29.04
CA ASN A 516 -7.63 -25.68 -29.70
C ASN A 516 -8.14 -24.59 -30.65
#